data_AF-A0A662GYU5-F1
#
_entry.id   AF-A0A662GYU5-F1
#
_cell.length_a   1.000
_cell.length_b   1.000
_cell.length_c   1.000
_cell.angle_alpha   90.00
_cell.angle_beta   90.00
_cell.angle_gamma   90.00
#
_symmetry.space_group_name_H-M   'P 1'
#
loop_
_entity.id
_entity.type
_entity.pdbx_description
1 polymer ?
#
loop_
_entity_poly.entity_id
_entity_poly.type
_entity_poly.pdbx_seq_one_letter_code
_entity_poly.pdbx_strand_id
1 'polypeptide(L)'
;MGRGLLEELFREYYRRNASRVRAPSRLEAREFGFILFNRQGMVRHLSFGSEAELREYLRRQAPAHAYYSSAYYERPSAPTMDEKGWLGADLVFDIDVDHIETECKELHDSWRCLDCGLTGRGMCPAKCPRCGGERFEREVWVCDLCVEAAKEEALKVCDVLLDEFGLSEDEIKLAFSGHRGFHIHVESEVVMGLEQDA
;
A
#
# COMPACT_ATOMS: atom_id res chain seq x y z
N MET A 1 -15.97 1.04 -18.28
CA MET A 1 -14.86 1.78 -18.94
C MET A 1 -13.92 0.75 -19.56
N GLY A 2 -13.59 0.85 -20.85
CA GLY A 2 -12.78 -0.19 -21.53
C GLY A 2 -11.33 -0.19 -21.05
N ARG A 3 -10.72 -1.38 -20.91
CA ARG A 3 -9.33 -1.56 -20.43
C ARG A 3 -8.30 -0.75 -21.24
N GLY A 4 -8.53 -0.56 -22.54
CA GLY A 4 -7.65 0.25 -23.40
C GLY A 4 -7.68 1.75 -23.10
N LEU A 5 -8.86 2.31 -22.77
CA LEU A 5 -8.97 3.74 -22.40
C LEU A 5 -8.22 4.03 -21.10
N LEU A 6 -8.33 3.14 -20.10
CA LEU A 6 -7.60 3.28 -18.84
C LEU A 6 -6.09 3.26 -19.05
N GLU A 7 -5.60 2.34 -19.89
CA GLU A 7 -4.17 2.28 -20.22
C GLU A 7 -3.68 3.57 -20.91
N GLU A 8 -4.48 4.14 -21.82
CA GLU A 8 -4.16 5.41 -22.47
C GLU A 8 -4.09 6.58 -21.48
N LEU A 9 -5.06 6.67 -20.56
CA LEU A 9 -5.06 7.70 -19.51
C LEU A 9 -3.84 7.59 -18.59
N PHE A 10 -3.45 6.37 -18.21
CA PHE A 10 -2.25 6.15 -17.39
C PHE A 10 -0.97 6.52 -18.15
N ARG A 11 -0.89 6.18 -19.45
CA ARG A 11 0.24 6.60 -20.31
C ARG A 11 0.34 8.11 -20.40
N GLU A 12 -0.79 8.81 -20.56
CA GLU A 12 -0.82 10.27 -20.59
C GLU A 12 -0.39 10.86 -19.24
N TYR A 13 -0.91 10.31 -18.13
CA TYR A 13 -0.55 10.72 -16.78
C TYR A 13 0.96 10.61 -16.53
N TYR A 14 1.57 9.44 -16.78
CA TYR A 14 3.01 9.25 -16.57
C TYR A 14 3.86 10.08 -17.54
N ARG A 15 3.43 10.29 -18.78
CA ARG A 15 4.15 11.19 -19.71
C ARG A 15 4.22 12.62 -19.19
N ARG A 16 3.12 13.13 -18.64
CA ARG A 16 3.05 14.51 -18.13
C ARG A 16 3.64 14.68 -16.73
N ASN A 17 3.52 13.67 -15.89
CA ASN A 17 3.78 13.79 -14.45
C ASN A 17 4.93 12.92 -13.92
N ALA A 18 5.62 12.13 -14.73
CA ALA A 18 6.74 11.30 -14.24
C ALA A 18 7.82 12.12 -13.52
N SER A 19 8.04 13.39 -13.91
CA SER A 19 8.98 14.28 -13.21
C SER A 19 8.55 14.64 -11.77
N ARG A 20 7.27 14.48 -11.42
CA ARG A 20 6.74 14.71 -10.07
C ARG A 20 6.86 13.49 -9.16
N VAL A 21 7.13 12.31 -9.73
CA VAL A 21 7.36 11.09 -8.96
C VAL A 21 8.68 11.23 -8.23
N ARG A 22 8.63 11.16 -6.89
CA ARG A 22 9.81 11.17 -6.03
C ARG A 22 10.32 9.74 -5.86
N ALA A 23 11.62 9.56 -6.04
CA ALA A 23 12.25 8.30 -5.69
C ALA A 23 12.23 8.06 -4.16
N PRO A 24 12.12 6.80 -3.71
CA PRO A 24 12.36 6.46 -2.31
C PRO A 24 13.83 6.70 -1.94
N SER A 25 14.10 6.81 -0.63
CA SER A 25 15.46 6.83 -0.11
C SER A 25 16.20 5.54 -0.46
N ARG A 26 17.53 5.61 -0.60
CA ARG A 26 18.39 4.47 -0.95
C ARG A 26 17.85 3.66 -2.13
N LEU A 27 17.35 4.35 -3.16
CA LEU A 27 16.71 3.77 -4.35
C LEU A 27 17.48 2.59 -4.95
N GLU A 28 18.81 2.68 -4.99
CA GLU A 28 19.69 1.65 -5.55
C GLU A 28 19.69 0.34 -4.75
N ALA A 29 19.32 0.39 -3.47
CA ALA A 29 19.24 -0.76 -2.58
C ALA A 29 17.82 -1.35 -2.50
N ARG A 30 16.86 -0.89 -3.31
CA ARG A 30 15.47 -1.34 -3.25
C ARG A 30 15.07 -2.17 -4.47
N GLU A 31 14.24 -3.18 -4.23
CA GLU A 31 13.56 -3.94 -5.29
C GLU A 31 12.30 -3.17 -5.71
N PHE A 32 12.04 -3.08 -7.00
CA PHE A 32 10.82 -2.52 -7.56
C PHE A 32 9.94 -3.60 -8.17
N GLY A 33 8.64 -3.43 -7.96
CA GLY A 33 7.58 -4.29 -8.47
C GLY A 33 6.54 -3.49 -9.25
N PHE A 34 6.13 -3.97 -10.43
CA PHE A 34 5.11 -3.29 -11.25
C PHE A 34 4.07 -4.27 -11.78
N ILE A 35 2.81 -3.83 -11.82
CA ILE A 35 1.74 -4.51 -12.55
C ILE A 35 1.44 -3.68 -13.79
N LEU A 36 1.49 -4.30 -14.97
CA LEU A 36 1.26 -3.62 -16.25
C LEU A 36 -0.11 -3.99 -16.83
N PHE A 37 -0.69 -3.10 -17.63
CA PHE A 37 -1.98 -3.37 -18.30
C PHE A 37 -1.92 -4.49 -19.33
N ASN A 38 -0.76 -4.68 -19.97
CA ASN A 38 -0.56 -5.53 -21.14
C ASN A 38 -0.14 -6.99 -20.84
N ARG A 39 0.05 -7.35 -19.57
CA ARG A 39 0.43 -8.71 -19.15
C ARG A 39 -0.22 -9.11 -17.85
N GLN A 40 -0.25 -10.41 -17.58
CA GLN A 40 -0.64 -10.94 -16.27
C GLN A 40 0.57 -11.06 -15.35
N GLY A 41 0.31 -10.89 -14.05
CA GLY A 41 1.31 -10.98 -12.98
C GLY A 41 2.08 -9.68 -12.72
N MET A 42 2.86 -9.70 -11.65
CA MET A 42 3.77 -8.61 -11.27
C MET A 42 5.15 -8.84 -11.89
N VAL A 43 5.73 -7.79 -12.47
CA VAL A 43 7.14 -7.72 -12.85
C VAL A 43 7.94 -7.34 -11.61
N ARG A 44 8.88 -8.19 -11.20
CA ARG A 44 9.68 -8.06 -9.97
C ARG A 44 11.18 -8.14 -10.27
N HIS A 45 12.01 -8.06 -9.24
CA HIS A 45 13.48 -8.11 -9.33
C HIS A 45 14.07 -7.00 -10.19
N LEU A 46 13.43 -5.83 -10.19
CA LEU A 46 13.95 -4.64 -10.84
C LEU A 46 14.65 -3.76 -9.81
N SER A 47 15.73 -3.12 -10.22
CA SER A 47 16.44 -2.09 -9.47
C SER A 47 16.75 -0.94 -10.41
N PHE A 48 16.86 0.27 -9.89
CA PHE A 48 17.21 1.45 -10.67
C PHE A 48 18.46 2.08 -10.08
N GLY A 49 19.36 2.56 -10.93
CA GLY A 49 20.58 3.27 -10.50
C GLY A 49 20.35 4.76 -10.25
N SER A 50 19.21 5.31 -10.67
CA SER A 50 18.91 6.73 -10.46
C SER A 50 17.41 7.01 -10.52
N GLU A 51 17.00 8.14 -9.94
CA GLU A 51 15.64 8.65 -10.06
C GLU A 51 15.25 8.92 -11.54
N ALA A 52 16.20 9.37 -12.36
CA ALA A 52 15.97 9.60 -13.79
C ALA A 52 15.59 8.31 -14.53
N GLU A 53 16.28 7.21 -14.22
CA GLU A 53 16.01 5.89 -14.79
C GLU A 53 14.63 5.36 -14.38
N LEU A 54 14.28 5.46 -13.09
CA LEU A 54 12.96 5.10 -12.58
C LEU A 54 11.86 5.90 -13.30
N ARG A 55 12.03 7.22 -13.42
CA ARG A 55 11.05 8.10 -14.08
C ARG A 55 10.89 7.78 -15.57
N GLU A 56 11.97 7.46 -16.27
CA GLU A 56 11.92 7.02 -17.67
C GLU A 56 11.22 5.67 -17.80
N TYR A 57 11.48 4.73 -16.89
CA TYR A 57 10.78 3.45 -16.85
C TYR A 57 9.27 3.64 -16.69
N LEU A 58 8.85 4.46 -15.72
CA LEU A 58 7.44 4.77 -15.47
C LEU A 58 6.77 5.45 -16.68
N ARG A 59 7.46 6.39 -17.32
CA ARG A 59 6.99 7.08 -18.54
C ARG A 59 6.76 6.12 -19.69
N ARG A 60 7.65 5.14 -19.87
CA ARG A 60 7.62 4.18 -20.96
C ARG A 60 6.61 3.07 -20.74
N GLN A 61 6.58 2.48 -19.54
CA GLN A 61 5.77 1.30 -19.23
C GLN A 61 4.35 1.65 -18.77
N ALA A 62 4.15 2.83 -18.17
CA ALA A 62 2.87 3.29 -17.64
C ALA A 62 2.14 2.20 -16.82
N PRO A 63 2.74 1.75 -15.71
CA PRO A 63 2.20 0.63 -14.92
C PRO A 63 0.84 0.98 -14.32
N ALA A 64 -0.01 -0.03 -14.16
CA ALA A 64 -1.27 0.09 -13.42
C ALA A 64 -1.00 0.24 -11.91
N HIS A 65 0.03 -0.45 -11.41
CA HIS A 65 0.47 -0.38 -10.02
C HIS A 65 2.00 -0.38 -9.95
N ALA A 66 2.55 0.42 -9.03
CA ALA A 66 3.98 0.55 -8.80
C ALA A 66 4.29 0.39 -7.31
N TYR A 67 5.29 -0.43 -7.00
CA TYR A 67 5.69 -0.77 -5.64
C TYR A 67 7.22 -0.75 -5.55
N TYR A 68 7.73 -0.54 -4.35
CA TYR A 68 9.11 -0.78 -3.99
C TYR A 68 9.18 -1.54 -2.65
N SER A 69 10.26 -2.26 -2.40
CA SER A 69 10.45 -3.01 -1.16
C SER A 69 10.68 -2.07 0.03
N SER A 70 10.05 -2.35 1.17
CA SER A 70 10.43 -1.75 2.45
C SER A 70 11.85 -2.17 2.86
N ALA A 71 12.27 -3.36 2.46
CA ALA A 71 13.62 -3.88 2.70
C ALA A 71 14.67 -3.29 1.75
N TYR A 72 15.89 -3.24 2.26
CA TYR A 72 17.12 -2.89 1.58
C TYR A 72 17.94 -4.14 1.27
N TYR A 73 18.56 -4.18 0.10
CA TYR A 73 19.36 -5.31 -0.38
C TYR A 73 20.67 -4.83 -1.00
N GLU A 74 21.72 -5.64 -0.88
CA GLU A 74 22.97 -5.43 -1.61
C GLU A 74 22.77 -5.61 -3.12
N ARG A 75 21.95 -6.60 -3.51
CA ARG A 75 21.64 -6.94 -4.91
C ARG A 75 20.13 -7.05 -5.11
N PRO A 76 19.37 -5.94 -5.22
CA PRO A 76 17.91 -5.98 -5.21
C PRO A 76 17.29 -6.70 -6.42
N SER A 77 18.03 -6.76 -7.53
CA SER A 77 17.64 -7.46 -8.76
C SER A 77 17.94 -8.97 -8.74
N ALA A 78 18.54 -9.50 -7.67
CA ALA A 78 18.79 -10.92 -7.56
C ALA A 78 17.47 -11.73 -7.47
N PRO A 79 17.41 -12.93 -8.07
CA PRO A 79 16.19 -13.73 -8.13
C PRO A 79 15.83 -14.40 -6.79
N THR A 80 16.81 -14.72 -5.95
CA THR A 80 16.61 -15.42 -4.67
C THR A 80 16.95 -14.52 -3.49
N MET A 81 16.32 -14.76 -2.33
CA MET A 81 16.54 -13.95 -1.13
C MET A 81 17.97 -14.04 -0.59
N ASP A 82 18.55 -15.25 -0.61
CA ASP A 82 19.93 -15.48 -0.17
C ASP A 82 20.93 -14.70 -1.05
N GLU A 83 20.66 -14.59 -2.35
CA GLU A 83 21.50 -13.82 -3.26
C GLU A 83 21.32 -12.31 -3.11
N LYS A 84 20.14 -11.84 -2.69
CA LYS A 84 19.88 -10.40 -2.53
C LYS A 84 20.77 -9.76 -1.46
N GLY A 85 21.08 -10.49 -0.39
CA GLY A 85 21.83 -9.96 0.76
C GLY A 85 21.02 -8.87 1.48
N TRP A 86 20.17 -9.27 2.42
CA TRP A 86 19.32 -8.33 3.18
C TRP A 86 20.16 -7.44 4.09
N LEU A 87 19.91 -6.13 4.02
CA LEU A 87 20.64 -5.10 4.77
C LEU A 87 19.83 -4.49 5.92
N GLY A 88 18.51 -4.65 5.90
CA GLY A 88 17.59 -3.98 6.81
C GLY A 88 16.24 -3.72 6.15
N ALA A 89 15.31 -3.10 6.88
CA ALA A 89 14.03 -2.65 6.32
C ALA A 89 13.50 -1.40 7.01
N ASP A 90 12.66 -0.66 6.30
CA ASP A 90 11.82 0.36 6.94
C ASP A 90 10.79 -0.30 7.85
N LEU A 91 10.47 0.36 8.95
CA LEU A 91 9.27 0.03 9.72
C LEU A 91 8.07 0.69 9.03
N VAL A 92 7.09 -0.12 8.63
CA VAL A 92 5.93 0.35 7.86
C VAL A 92 4.64 0.00 8.57
N PHE A 93 3.76 0.99 8.73
CA PHE A 93 2.39 0.81 9.20
C PHE A 93 1.43 1.06 8.05
N ASP A 94 0.46 0.17 7.87
CA ASP A 94 -0.63 0.31 6.89
C ASP A 94 -1.96 0.44 7.62
N ILE A 95 -2.60 1.59 7.44
CA ILE A 95 -3.88 1.93 8.06
C ILE A 95 -4.97 1.80 6.99
N ASP A 96 -5.60 0.63 6.92
CA ASP A 96 -6.72 0.35 5.99
C ASP A 96 -8.07 0.56 6.68
N VAL A 97 -8.92 1.41 6.10
CA VAL A 97 -10.27 1.70 6.61
C VAL A 97 -11.20 0.50 6.60
N ASP A 98 -10.88 -0.56 5.86
CA ASP A 98 -11.62 -1.82 5.94
C ASP A 98 -11.61 -2.40 7.37
N HIS A 99 -10.60 -2.07 8.18
CA HIS A 99 -10.42 -2.54 9.55
C HIS A 99 -10.83 -1.52 10.62
N ILE A 100 -11.32 -0.35 10.21
CA ILE A 100 -11.72 0.73 11.13
C ILE A 100 -13.25 0.77 11.18
N GLU A 101 -13.81 0.59 12.38
CA GLU A 101 -15.25 0.72 12.58
C GLU A 101 -15.65 2.19 12.47
N THR A 102 -16.52 2.50 11.51
CA THR A 102 -17.07 3.85 11.33
C THR A 102 -18.57 3.77 11.13
N GLU A 103 -19.31 4.70 11.72
CA GLU A 103 -20.78 4.74 11.66
C GLU A 103 -21.30 4.81 10.21
N CYS A 104 -20.54 5.44 9.32
CA CYS A 104 -20.92 5.58 7.91
C CYS A 104 -20.95 4.26 7.14
N LYS A 105 -20.26 3.20 7.60
CA LYS A 105 -20.31 1.87 6.97
C LYS A 105 -21.71 1.28 6.97
N GLU A 106 -22.52 1.56 7.98
CA GLU A 106 -23.93 1.13 8.00
C GLU A 106 -24.76 1.74 6.85
N LEU A 107 -24.30 2.84 6.26
CA LEU A 107 -25.01 3.53 5.18
C LEU A 107 -24.67 2.94 3.81
N HIS A 108 -23.41 2.54 3.59
CA HIS A 108 -22.89 2.20 2.27
C HIS A 108 -22.30 0.78 2.14
N ASP A 109 -21.86 0.15 3.21
CA ASP A 109 -21.35 -1.21 3.16
C ASP A 109 -22.50 -2.20 3.29
N SER A 110 -22.41 -3.29 2.55
CA SER A 110 -23.35 -4.41 2.67
C SER A 110 -22.65 -5.75 2.53
N TRP A 111 -23.25 -6.76 3.13
CA TRP A 111 -22.75 -8.12 3.05
C TRP A 111 -23.90 -9.10 2.90
N ARG A 112 -23.57 -10.24 2.29
CA ARG A 112 -24.48 -11.38 2.10
C ARG A 112 -23.79 -12.67 2.48
N CYS A 113 -24.38 -13.41 3.40
CA CYS A 113 -23.95 -14.76 3.73
C CYS A 113 -24.20 -15.68 2.54
N LEU A 114 -23.15 -16.37 2.08
CA LEU A 114 -23.22 -17.29 0.95
C LEU A 114 -23.82 -18.65 1.31
N ASP A 115 -23.92 -18.97 2.61
CA ASP A 115 -24.46 -20.25 3.09
C ASP A 115 -25.98 -20.22 3.27
N CYS A 116 -26.52 -19.14 3.85
CA CYS A 116 -27.95 -19.02 4.16
C CYS A 116 -28.65 -17.84 3.48
N GLY A 117 -27.92 -16.99 2.76
CA GLY A 117 -28.47 -15.85 2.04
C GLY A 117 -28.84 -14.64 2.91
N LEU A 118 -28.58 -14.67 4.22
CA LEU A 118 -28.81 -13.52 5.10
C LEU A 118 -28.00 -12.31 4.61
N THR A 119 -28.64 -11.16 4.49
CA THR A 119 -27.98 -9.89 4.18
C THR A 119 -27.92 -9.00 5.41
N GLY A 120 -26.92 -8.12 5.45
CA GLY A 120 -26.79 -7.07 6.45
C GLY A 120 -26.07 -5.85 5.87
N ARG A 121 -26.05 -4.78 6.66
CA ARG A 121 -25.30 -3.55 6.39
C ARG A 121 -24.14 -3.42 7.36
N GLY A 122 -23.23 -2.48 7.07
CA GLY A 122 -22.08 -2.21 7.93
C GLY A 122 -20.97 -3.23 7.81
N MET A 123 -20.13 -3.29 8.85
CA MET A 123 -19.01 -4.24 8.89
C MET A 123 -19.52 -5.68 8.86
N CYS A 124 -18.94 -6.46 7.95
CA CYS A 124 -19.26 -7.88 7.85
C CYS A 124 -18.83 -8.61 9.14
N PRO A 125 -19.73 -9.36 9.81
CA PRO A 125 -19.36 -10.11 10.99
C PRO A 125 -18.42 -11.27 10.63
N ALA A 126 -17.63 -11.73 11.60
CA ALA A 126 -16.76 -12.90 11.43
C ALA A 126 -17.56 -14.19 11.18
N LYS A 127 -18.74 -14.32 11.80
CA LYS A 127 -19.66 -15.45 11.66
C LYS A 127 -21.08 -14.98 11.41
N CYS A 128 -21.80 -15.70 10.55
CA CYS A 128 -23.17 -15.36 10.21
C CYS A 128 -24.05 -15.53 11.45
N PRO A 129 -24.80 -14.49 11.87
CA PRO A 129 -25.64 -14.57 13.06
C PRO A 129 -26.82 -15.54 12.91
N ARG A 130 -27.15 -15.96 11.67
CA ARG A 130 -28.23 -16.92 11.39
C ARG A 130 -27.74 -18.38 11.34
N CYS A 131 -26.68 -18.66 10.60
CA CYS A 131 -26.25 -20.04 10.33
C CYS A 131 -24.85 -20.39 10.85
N GLY A 132 -24.12 -19.42 11.41
CA GLY A 132 -22.73 -19.60 11.85
C GLY A 132 -21.68 -19.72 10.74
N GLY A 133 -22.09 -19.59 9.46
CA GLY A 133 -21.20 -19.65 8.31
C GLY A 133 -20.23 -18.46 8.23
N GLU A 134 -19.06 -18.68 7.61
CA GLU A 134 -17.97 -17.70 7.52
C GLU A 134 -17.78 -17.15 6.09
N ARG A 135 -18.60 -17.64 5.14
CA ARG A 135 -18.52 -17.23 3.73
C ARG A 135 -19.47 -16.08 3.45
N PHE A 136 -18.91 -14.96 3.05
CA PHE A 136 -19.64 -13.74 2.74
C PHE A 136 -19.22 -13.14 1.40
N GLU A 137 -20.20 -12.63 0.67
CA GLU A 137 -20.01 -11.64 -0.37
C GLU A 137 -20.15 -10.25 0.27
N ARG A 138 -19.26 -9.32 -0.09
CA ARG A 138 -19.19 -7.98 0.50
C ARG A 138 -19.15 -6.94 -0.60
N GLU A 139 -19.96 -5.90 -0.46
CA GLU A 139 -19.87 -4.69 -1.26
C GLU A 139 -19.44 -3.56 -0.32
N VAL A 140 -18.21 -3.08 -0.53
CA VAL A 140 -17.59 -2.05 0.32
C VAL A 140 -17.42 -0.78 -0.51
N TRP A 141 -17.77 0.34 0.10
CA TRP A 141 -17.57 1.66 -0.47
C TRP A 141 -16.80 2.54 0.51
N VAL A 142 -15.89 3.36 0.02
CA VAL A 142 -15.12 4.29 0.87
C VAL A 142 -15.62 5.71 0.61
N CYS A 143 -16.20 6.32 1.64
CA CYS A 143 -16.63 7.73 1.61
C CYS A 143 -15.61 8.65 2.33
N ASP A 144 -15.86 9.96 2.30
CA ASP A 144 -14.95 10.93 2.92
C ASP A 144 -14.81 10.73 4.44
N LEU A 145 -15.89 10.31 5.12
CA LEU A 145 -15.84 9.99 6.56
C LEU A 145 -14.95 8.78 6.87
N CYS A 146 -14.95 7.77 5.98
CA CYS A 146 -14.03 6.64 6.07
C CYS A 146 -12.57 7.12 5.99
N VAL A 147 -12.26 7.95 4.99
CA VAL A 147 -10.88 8.45 4.80
C VAL A 147 -10.44 9.33 5.97
N GLU A 148 -11.32 10.18 6.49
CA GLU A 148 -10.99 11.03 7.64
C GLU A 148 -10.73 10.19 8.91
N ALA A 149 -11.54 9.16 9.18
CA ALA A 149 -11.29 8.25 10.29
C ALA A 149 -9.92 7.53 10.15
N ALA A 150 -9.59 7.04 8.95
CA ALA A 150 -8.28 6.42 8.71
C ALA A 150 -7.12 7.40 8.87
N LYS A 151 -7.33 8.68 8.53
CA LYS A 151 -6.34 9.74 8.75
C LYS A 151 -6.14 10.01 10.24
N GLU A 152 -7.21 10.08 11.02
CA GLU A 152 -7.13 10.27 12.48
C GLU A 152 -6.34 9.12 13.13
N GLU A 153 -6.60 7.87 12.76
CA GLU A 153 -5.81 6.73 13.26
C GLU A 153 -4.35 6.79 12.83
N ALA A 154 -4.07 7.20 11.59
CA ALA A 154 -2.69 7.39 11.13
C ALA A 154 -1.95 8.48 11.92
N LEU A 155 -2.63 9.59 12.25
CA LEU A 155 -2.03 10.66 13.05
C LEU A 155 -1.70 10.20 14.48
N LYS A 156 -2.57 9.39 15.11
CA LYS A 156 -2.27 8.81 16.43
C LYS A 156 -1.01 7.96 16.41
N VAL A 157 -0.81 7.17 15.36
CA VAL A 157 0.43 6.37 15.21
C VAL A 157 1.63 7.29 15.06
N CYS A 158 1.54 8.36 14.27
CA CYS A 158 2.60 9.36 14.17
C CYS A 158 2.91 10.01 15.53
N ASP A 159 1.89 10.38 16.30
CA ASP A 159 2.07 10.99 17.62
C ASP A 159 2.83 10.05 18.56
N VAL A 160 2.48 8.76 18.59
CA VAL A 160 3.20 7.75 19.39
C VAL A 160 4.65 7.61 18.92
N LEU A 161 4.90 7.57 17.61
CA LEU A 161 6.26 7.46 17.06
C LEU A 161 7.13 8.67 17.42
N LEU A 162 6.56 9.88 17.45
CA LEU A 162 7.27 11.10 17.83
C LEU A 162 7.46 11.22 19.35
N ASP A 163 6.38 11.07 20.12
CA ASP A 163 6.37 11.39 21.55
C ASP A 163 6.92 10.26 22.42
N GLU A 164 6.61 8.99 22.09
CA GLU A 164 7.01 7.83 22.90
C GLU A 164 8.30 7.18 22.40
N PHE A 165 8.47 7.05 21.08
CA PHE A 165 9.66 6.46 20.48
C PHE A 165 10.78 7.48 20.20
N GLY A 166 10.48 8.79 20.32
CA GLY A 166 11.47 9.85 20.19
C GLY A 166 12.06 10.00 18.78
N LEU A 167 11.34 9.51 17.76
CA LEU A 167 11.71 9.67 16.35
C LEU A 167 11.48 11.12 15.92
N SER A 168 12.19 11.58 14.90
CA SER A 168 11.98 12.91 14.35
C SER A 168 11.01 12.92 13.17
N GLU A 169 10.39 14.08 12.91
CA GLU A 169 9.44 14.23 11.79
C GLU A 169 10.07 13.91 10.42
N ASP A 170 11.37 14.12 10.25
CA ASP A 170 12.09 13.82 9.01
C ASP A 170 12.34 12.33 8.77
N GLU A 171 12.28 11.51 9.82
CA GLU A 171 12.34 10.04 9.74
C GLU A 171 10.98 9.42 9.38
N ILE A 172 9.88 10.17 9.51
CA ILE A 172 8.52 9.67 9.30
C ILE A 172 7.94 10.20 7.98
N LYS A 173 7.55 9.29 7.09
CA LYS A 173 6.88 9.62 5.83
C LYS A 173 5.46 9.07 5.82
N LEU A 174 4.50 9.97 5.88
CA LEU A 174 3.08 9.67 5.73
C LEU A 174 2.65 9.80 4.26
N ALA A 175 2.01 8.77 3.72
CA ALA A 175 1.46 8.76 2.37
C ALA A 175 0.02 8.25 2.35
N PHE A 176 -0.84 8.87 1.54
CA PHE A 176 -2.14 8.29 1.22
C PHE A 176 -1.94 7.10 0.28
N SER A 177 -2.58 5.95 0.56
CA SER A 177 -2.43 4.71 -0.23
C SER A 177 -3.00 4.83 -1.64
N GLY A 178 -3.74 5.90 -1.92
CA GLY A 178 -4.38 6.16 -3.21
C GLY A 178 -5.81 5.63 -3.29
N HIS A 179 -6.30 4.97 -2.24
CA HIS A 179 -7.67 4.46 -2.24
C HIS A 179 -8.35 4.52 -0.87
N ARG A 180 -7.86 3.78 0.13
CA ARG A 180 -8.66 3.44 1.34
C ARG A 180 -7.95 3.65 2.67
N GLY A 181 -6.78 4.29 2.65
CA GLY A 181 -5.93 4.28 3.83
C GLY A 181 -4.67 5.10 3.70
N PHE A 182 -3.81 4.94 4.68
CA PHE A 182 -2.54 5.65 4.78
C PHE A 182 -1.41 4.68 5.10
N HIS A 183 -0.23 4.94 4.53
CA HIS A 183 0.99 4.25 4.87
C HIS A 183 1.90 5.20 5.63
N ILE A 184 2.47 4.72 6.73
CA ILE A 184 3.49 5.42 7.50
C ILE A 184 4.79 4.64 7.33
N HIS A 185 5.80 5.27 6.73
CA HIS A 185 7.13 4.70 6.60
C HIS A 185 8.05 5.40 7.60
N VAL A 186 8.70 4.62 8.47
CA VAL A 186 9.74 5.10 9.37
C VAL A 186 11.10 4.68 8.81
N GLU A 187 11.88 5.66 8.39
CA GLU A 187 13.21 5.51 7.82
C GLU A 187 14.27 5.99 8.81
N SER A 188 14.56 5.16 9.83
CA SER A 188 15.57 5.44 10.84
C SER A 188 16.61 4.32 10.91
N GLU A 189 17.86 4.65 11.23
CA GLU A 189 18.91 3.64 11.44
C GLU A 189 18.59 2.74 12.64
N VAL A 190 17.87 3.25 13.63
CA VAL A 190 17.51 2.51 14.86
C VAL A 190 16.52 1.39 14.55
N VAL A 191 15.57 1.62 13.64
CA VAL A 191 14.54 0.63 13.29
C VAL A 191 14.97 -0.32 12.17
N MET A 192 16.03 0.04 11.43
CA MET A 192 16.44 -0.67 10.23
C MET A 192 16.82 -2.14 10.47
N GLY A 193 17.39 -2.42 11.64
CA GLY A 193 17.83 -3.74 12.04
C GLY A 193 16.81 -4.53 12.88
N LEU A 194 15.57 -4.03 13.02
CA LEU A 194 14.56 -4.76 13.79
C LEU A 194 14.22 -6.10 13.13
N GLU A 195 14.22 -7.14 13.94
CA GLU A 195 13.72 -8.46 13.57
C GLU A 195 12.18 -8.50 13.71
N GLN A 196 11.56 -9.54 13.19
CA GLN A 196 10.11 -9.66 13.16
C GLN A 196 9.46 -9.73 14.56
N ASP A 197 10.22 -10.16 15.57
CA ASP A 197 9.79 -10.39 16.95
C ASP A 197 10.14 -9.25 17.92
N ALA A 198 10.72 -8.16 17.41
CA ALA A 198 11.06 -6.97 18.20
C ALA A 198 9.84 -6.18 18.70
#